data_AF-A0A2R6EAA4-F1
#
_entry.id   AF-A0A2R6EAA4-F1
#
_cell.length_a   1.000
_cell.length_b   1.000
_cell.length_c   1.000
_cell.angle_alpha   90.00
_cell.angle_beta   90.00
_cell.angle_gamma   90.00
#
_symmetry.space_group_name_H-M   'P 1'
#
loop_
_entity.id
_entity.type
_entity.pdbx_description
1 polymer ?
#
loop_
_entity_poly.entity_id
_entity_poly.type
_entity_poly.pdbx_seq_one_letter_code
_entity_poly.pdbx_strand_id
1 'polypeptide(L)'
;ASLIVEETEVISFDTQIRVVRLSAPGLVGESLVEADVRARTGSTIIAVERDGNVLTDFDPSFVVADGDEVIVVGSDDAVDRFRAELA
;
A
#
# COMPACT_ATOMS: atom_id res chain seq x y z
N ALA A 1 -34.77 -25.40 -26.91
CA ALA A 1 -33.73 -24.38 -27.14
C ALA A 1 -33.19 -23.98 -25.78
N SER A 2 -31.90 -24.19 -25.52
CA SER A 2 -31.26 -23.82 -24.26
C SER A 2 -30.35 -22.63 -24.53
N LEU A 3 -30.55 -21.52 -23.82
CA LEU A 3 -29.63 -20.39 -23.80
C LEU A 3 -28.55 -20.69 -22.78
N ILE A 4 -27.32 -20.87 -23.25
CA ILE A 4 -26.13 -20.95 -22.40
C ILE A 4 -25.74 -19.51 -22.09
N VAL A 5 -25.72 -19.16 -20.80
CA VAL A 5 -25.27 -17.84 -20.33
C VAL A 5 -23.75 -17.80 -20.37
N GLU A 6 -23.27 -16.99 -21.31
CA GLU A 6 -22.07 -16.15 -21.34
C GLU A 6 -20.87 -16.59 -20.49
N GLU A 7 -19.78 -16.94 -21.20
CA GLU A 7 -18.44 -17.09 -20.64
C GLU A 7 -18.12 -15.84 -19.80
N THR A 8 -17.96 -16.01 -18.48
CA THR A 8 -17.43 -14.93 -17.64
C THR A 8 -15.97 -14.73 -18.02
N GLU A 9 -15.71 -13.92 -19.03
CA GLU A 9 -14.37 -13.43 -19.32
C GLU A 9 -14.04 -12.36 -18.27
N VAL A 10 -13.48 -12.79 -17.14
CA VAL A 10 -12.83 -11.87 -16.22
C VAL A 10 -11.45 -11.57 -16.77
N ILE A 11 -11.35 -10.52 -17.57
CA ILE A 11 -10.07 -9.90 -17.90
C ILE A 11 -10.12 -8.42 -17.54
N SER A 12 -9.33 -8.04 -16.54
CA SER A 12 -8.71 -6.72 -16.54
C SER A 12 -7.23 -6.90 -16.21
N PHE A 13 -6.37 -7.00 -17.23
CA PHE A 13 -4.91 -7.06 -17.10
C PHE A 13 -4.25 -5.67 -17.05
N ASP A 14 -5.01 -4.58 -17.00
CA ASP A 14 -4.46 -3.22 -17.12
C ASP A 14 -3.99 -2.60 -15.79
N THR A 15 -4.27 -3.19 -14.64
CA THR A 15 -3.75 -2.68 -13.35
C THR A 15 -3.15 -3.82 -12.56
N GLN A 16 -1.86 -4.09 -12.82
CA GLN A 16 -1.09 -4.99 -11.97
C GLN A 16 -0.99 -4.35 -10.58
N ILE A 17 -1.69 -4.94 -9.61
CA ILE A 17 -1.56 -4.56 -8.20
C ILE A 17 -0.30 -5.22 -7.65
N ARG A 18 0.57 -4.40 -7.07
CA ARG A 18 1.82 -4.83 -6.45
C ARG A 18 1.73 -4.65 -4.94
N VAL A 19 2.26 -5.61 -4.21
CA VAL A 19 2.48 -5.53 -2.76
C VAL A 19 3.98 -5.52 -2.53
N VAL A 20 4.49 -4.48 -1.88
CA VAL A 20 5.93 -4.35 -1.59
C VAL A 20 6.15 -3.94 -0.14
N ARG A 21 7.29 -4.37 0.39
CA ARG A 21 7.82 -3.96 1.68
C ARG A 21 9.04 -3.06 1.46
N LEU A 22 9.12 -1.97 2.21
CA LEU A 22 10.18 -0.99 2.08
C LEU A 22 10.28 -0.12 3.34
N SER A 23 11.48 0.38 3.61
CA SER A 23 11.67 1.50 4.54
C SER A 23 10.94 2.75 4.04
N ALA A 24 10.49 3.59 4.97
CA ALA A 24 9.82 4.86 4.65
C ALA A 24 10.34 6.00 5.54
N PRO A 25 11.61 6.42 5.40
CA PRO A 25 12.20 7.51 6.18
C PRO A 25 11.41 8.82 6.05
N GLY A 26 10.75 9.05 4.91
CA GLY A 26 9.91 10.22 4.68
C GLY A 26 8.59 10.22 5.46
N LEU A 27 8.28 9.17 6.22
CA LEU A 27 7.12 9.09 7.11
C LEU A 27 7.48 9.17 8.60
N VAL A 28 8.77 9.14 8.94
CA VAL A 28 9.21 9.05 10.34
C VAL A 28 8.75 10.27 11.12
N GLY A 29 8.03 10.01 12.21
CA GLY A 29 7.46 11.04 13.08
C GLY A 29 6.09 11.58 12.63
N GLU A 30 5.57 11.14 11.49
CA GLU A 30 4.21 11.46 11.02
C GLU A 30 3.23 10.34 11.39
N SER A 31 1.99 10.71 11.70
CA SER A 31 0.90 9.73 11.78
C SER A 31 0.43 9.30 10.39
N LEU A 32 -0.18 8.11 10.27
CA LEU A 32 -0.70 7.62 8.98
C LEU A 32 -1.75 8.56 8.35
N VAL A 33 -2.54 9.25 9.18
CA VAL A 33 -3.52 10.23 8.72
C VAL A 33 -2.87 11.53 8.23
N GLU A 34 -1.82 12.00 8.88
CA GLU A 34 -1.08 13.20 8.45
C GLU A 34 -0.27 12.93 7.17
N ALA A 35 0.33 11.74 7.12
CA ALA A 35 1.10 11.29 5.97
C ALA A 35 0.27 11.22 4.69
N ASP A 36 -1.04 10.97 4.80
CA ASP A 36 -2.03 10.88 3.71
C ASP A 36 -1.52 10.15 2.46
N VAL A 37 -0.87 9.00 2.70
CA VAL A 37 -0.10 8.26 1.69
C VAL A 37 -0.93 7.93 0.45
N ARG A 38 -2.19 7.54 0.65
CA ARG A 38 -3.09 7.19 -0.46
C ARG A 38 -3.39 8.39 -1.35
N ALA A 39 -3.66 9.56 -0.78
CA ALA A 39 -3.92 10.75 -1.58
C ALA A 39 -2.66 11.23 -2.32
N ARG A 40 -1.48 11.16 -1.67
CA ARG A 40 -0.20 11.59 -2.24
C ARG A 40 0.30 10.66 -3.34
N THR A 41 0.29 9.37 -3.07
CA THR A 41 1.02 8.39 -3.89
C THR A 41 0.10 7.52 -4.75
N GLY A 42 -1.12 7.29 -4.28
CA GLY A 42 -2.03 6.26 -4.80
C GLY A 42 -1.85 4.89 -4.12
N SER A 43 -0.81 4.70 -3.30
CA SER A 43 -0.56 3.48 -2.54
C SER A 43 -1.26 3.50 -1.18
N THR A 44 -1.59 2.33 -0.65
CA THR A 44 -2.17 2.19 0.69
C THR A 44 -1.24 1.39 1.58
N ILE A 45 -0.92 1.89 2.77
CA ILE A 45 -0.23 1.12 3.81
C ILE A 45 -1.21 0.10 4.39
N ILE A 46 -0.83 -1.17 4.35
CA ILE A 46 -1.66 -2.29 4.85
C ILE A 46 -1.05 -2.96 6.07
N ALA A 47 0.25 -2.77 6.31
CA ALA A 47 0.95 -3.23 7.51
C ALA A 47 2.20 -2.38 7.78
N VAL A 48 2.66 -2.36 9.02
CA VAL A 48 3.95 -1.79 9.44
C VAL A 48 4.73 -2.87 10.15
N GLU A 49 5.98 -3.10 9.79
CA GLU A 49 6.88 -3.96 10.52
C GLU A 49 7.81 -3.16 11.42
N ARG A 50 7.81 -3.50 12.71
CA ARG A 50 8.68 -2.90 13.73
C ARG A 50 9.34 -4.00 14.55
N ASP A 51 10.66 -3.97 14.64
CA ASP A 51 11.46 -4.95 15.39
C ASP A 51 11.12 -6.42 15.03
N GLY A 52 10.86 -6.69 13.75
CA GLY A 52 10.48 -8.02 13.25
C GLY A 52 9.02 -8.43 13.49
N ASN A 53 8.18 -7.56 14.05
CA ASN A 53 6.76 -7.80 14.27
C ASN A 53 5.92 -7.05 13.25
N VAL A 54 5.07 -7.77 12.52
CA VAL A 54 4.11 -7.18 11.58
C VAL A 54 2.87 -6.71 12.34
N LEU A 55 2.67 -5.41 12.37
CA LEU A 55 1.51 -4.74 12.94
C LEU A 55 0.49 -4.50 11.82
N THR A 56 -0.74 -5.00 12.00
CA THR A 56 -1.87 -4.76 11.08
C THR A 56 -3.07 -4.13 11.76
N ASP A 57 -3.07 -4.12 13.09
CA ASP A 57 -4.09 -3.48 13.92
C ASP A 57 -3.52 -2.15 14.44
N PHE A 58 -3.53 -1.16 13.56
CA PHE A 58 -3.17 0.22 13.88
C PHE A 58 -4.30 1.15 13.47
N ASP A 59 -4.51 2.18 14.28
CA ASP A 59 -5.46 3.24 13.97
C ASP A 59 -4.78 4.36 13.16
N PRO A 60 -5.55 5.30 12.57
CA PRO A 60 -4.99 6.36 11.73
C PRO A 60 -3.99 7.30 12.45
N SER A 61 -4.00 7.34 13.79
CA SER A 61 -3.03 8.13 14.58
C SER A 61 -1.70 7.41 14.82
N PHE A 62 -1.54 6.17 14.34
CA PHE A 62 -0.28 5.45 14.41
C PHE A 62 0.86 6.25 13.80
N VAL A 63 1.94 6.44 14.57
CA VAL A 63 3.13 7.19 14.16
C VAL A 63 4.22 6.22 13.72
N VAL A 64 4.73 6.46 12.51
CA VAL A 64 5.86 5.69 11.95
C VAL A 64 7.13 6.09 12.70
N ALA A 65 7.84 5.09 13.22
CA ALA A 65 9.09 5.29 13.94
C ALA A 65 10.30 5.08 13.03
N ASP A 66 11.44 5.63 13.43
CA ASP A 66 12.71 5.31 12.79
C ASP A 66 12.99 3.80 12.86
N GLY A 67 13.43 3.22 11.75
CA GLY A 67 13.64 1.78 11.62
C GLY A 67 12.40 0.96 11.24
N ASP A 68 11.21 1.56 11.18
CA ASP A 68 10.04 0.88 10.65
C ASP A 68 10.16 0.61 9.14
N GLU A 69 9.58 -0.51 8.73
CA GLU A 69 9.28 -0.76 7.31
C GLU A 69 7.78 -0.81 7.11
N VAL A 70 7.31 -0.27 6.00
CA VAL A 70 5.90 -0.29 5.64
C VAL A 70 5.67 -1.30 4.54
N ILE A 71 4.48 -1.92 4.57
CA ILE A 71 3.99 -2.77 3.51
C ILE A 71 2.88 -2.01 2.81
N VAL A 72 3.07 -1.74 1.52
CA VAL A 72 2.13 -0.97 0.71
C VAL A 72 1.58 -1.79 -0.45
N VAL A 73 0.34 -1.48 -0.81
CA VAL A 73 -0.34 -2.01 -1.99
C VAL A 73 -0.75 -0.88 -2.92
N GLY A 74 -0.59 -1.06 -4.21
CA GLY A 74 -1.02 -0.11 -5.24
C GLY A 74 -0.73 -0.62 -6.65
N SER A 75 -1.05 0.18 -7.66
CA SER A 75 -0.52 -0.05 -9.01
C SER A 75 0.99 0.15 -9.03
N ASP A 76 1.63 -0.29 -10.11
CA ASP A 76 3.07 -0.07 -10.33
C ASP A 76 3.45 1.41 -10.21
N ASP A 77 2.71 2.31 -10.89
CA ASP A 77 2.93 3.76 -10.82
C ASP A 77 2.77 4.32 -9.41
N ALA A 78 1.82 3.78 -8.63
CA ALA A 78 1.59 4.21 -7.26
C ALA A 78 2.75 3.81 -6.34
N VAL A 79 3.21 2.56 -6.48
CA VAL A 79 4.36 2.05 -5.72
C VAL A 79 5.65 2.79 -6.08
N ASP A 80 5.86 3.08 -7.36
CA ASP A 80 7.05 3.82 -7.79
C ASP A 80 7.01 5.28 -7.33
N ARG A 81 5.82 5.92 -7.29
CA ARG A 81 5.65 7.24 -6.67
C ARG A 81 5.90 7.22 -5.17
N PHE A 82 5.38 6.21 -4.46
CA PHE A 82 5.67 6.02 -3.04
C PHE A 82 7.18 5.96 -2.81
N ARG A 83 7.91 5.17 -3.60
CA ARG A 83 9.37 5.04 -3.50
C ARG A 83 10.09 6.37 -3.72
N ALA A 84 9.64 7.17 -4.68
CA ALA A 84 10.29 8.44 -4.99
C ALA A 84 10.08 9.52 -3.91
N GLU A 85 8.94 9.49 -3.21
CA GLU A 85 8.55 10.56 -2.29
C GLU A 85 8.75 10.22 -0.81
N LEU A 86 8.70 8.94 -0.43
CA LEU A 86 8.60 8.51 0.97
C LEU A 86 9.64 7.48 1.41
N ALA A 87 10.26 6.76 0.46
CA ALA A 87 11.23 5.70 0.73
C ALA A 87 12.67 6.20 0.84
#